data_AF-A0A976LL12-F1
#
_entry.id   AF-A0A976LL12-F1
#
_cell.length_a   1.000
_cell.length_b   1.000
_cell.length_c   1.000
_cell.angle_alpha   90.00
_cell.angle_beta   90.00
_cell.angle_gamma   90.00
#
_symmetry.space_group_name_H-M   'P 1'
#
loop_
_entity.id
_entity.type
_entity.pdbx_description
1 polymer ?
#
loop_
_entity_poly.entity_id
_entity_poly.type
_entity_poly.pdbx_seq_one_letter_code
_entity_poly.pdbx_strand_id
1 'polypeptide(L)'
;MPAITLTEEQRKQVLHEFDVQVEMLSDEEVEALASKLNAKIDLPFIVEGTEQVIFVKTVRMFDRLLYQNIPNELYGLIKDTGDGISDKDAEELKLVLGSRLNKSLEIPYVPEWVEQQVLEILIGLVVDAMRKNFSVLNQT
;
A
#
# COMPACT_ATOMS: atom_id res chain seq x y z
N MET A 1 10.20 29.59 19.97
CA MET A 1 9.51 28.38 19.50
C MET A 1 9.58 27.37 20.64
N PRO A 2 8.46 26.78 21.09
CA PRO A 2 8.50 25.73 22.10
C PRO A 2 9.28 24.53 21.56
N ALA A 3 10.15 23.94 22.38
CA ALA A 3 10.88 22.73 22.01
C ALA A 3 9.90 21.56 22.02
N ILE A 4 9.55 21.06 20.84
CA ILE A 4 8.76 19.84 20.69
C ILE A 4 9.71 18.67 21.00
N THR A 5 9.43 17.93 22.07
CA THR A 5 10.22 16.76 22.48
C THR A 5 9.32 15.54 22.49
N LEU A 6 9.83 14.41 21.99
CA LEU A 6 9.10 13.15 22.00
C LEU A 6 8.85 12.68 23.44
N THR A 7 7.69 12.07 23.68
CA THR A 7 7.43 11.34 24.93
C THR A 7 8.27 10.06 24.96
N GLU A 8 8.39 9.42 26.14
CA GLU A 8 9.06 8.13 26.24
C GLU A 8 8.35 7.03 25.45
N GLU A 9 7.01 7.07 25.39
CA GLU A 9 6.20 6.14 24.61
C GLU A 9 6.47 6.29 23.12
N GLN A 10 6.46 7.52 22.60
CA GLN A 10 6.79 7.81 21.21
C GLN A 10 8.21 7.34 20.87
N ARG A 11 9.20 7.57 21.75
CA ARG A 11 10.58 7.07 21.54
C ARG A 11 10.64 5.56 21.47
N LYS A 12 9.96 4.85 22.37
CA LYS A 12 9.93 3.37 22.37
C LYS A 12 9.24 2.82 21.13
N GLN A 13 8.15 3.45 20.71
CA GLN A 13 7.42 3.06 19.52
C GLN A 13 8.28 3.22 18.26
N VAL A 14 8.94 4.37 18.08
CA VAL A 14 9.86 4.59 16.95
C VAL A 14 11.00 3.57 16.91
N LEU A 15 11.59 3.23 18.07
CA LEU A 15 12.65 2.21 18.13
C LEU A 15 12.14 0.82 17.75
N HIS A 16 10.97 0.42 18.26
CA HIS A 16 10.36 -0.85 17.91
C HIS A 16 10.01 -0.94 16.42
N GLU A 17 9.44 0.12 15.87
CA GLU A 17 9.07 0.21 14.46
C GLU A 17 10.28 0.21 13.50
N PHE A 18 11.43 0.73 13.95
CA PHE A 18 12.67 0.66 13.20
C PHE A 18 13.26 -0.76 13.19
N ASP A 19 13.15 -1.48 14.29
CA ASP A 19 13.75 -2.81 14.47
C ASP A 19 12.88 -3.96 13.93
N VAL A 20 11.56 -3.76 13.83
CA VAL A 20 10.60 -4.79 13.39
C VAL A 20 9.95 -4.38 12.07
N GLN A 21 10.11 -5.22 11.05
CA GLN A 21 9.33 -5.08 9.81
C GLN A 21 7.86 -5.41 10.10
N VAL A 22 7.01 -4.38 10.14
CA VAL A 22 5.57 -4.54 10.36
C VAL A 22 4.93 -4.82 9.00
N GLU A 23 4.26 -5.96 8.86
CA GLU A 23 3.29 -6.18 7.78
C GLU A 23 1.98 -5.50 8.20
N MET A 24 1.42 -4.66 7.33
CA MET A 24 0.29 -3.81 7.69
C MET A 24 -1.04 -4.45 7.36
N LEU A 25 -1.07 -5.20 6.27
CA LEU A 25 -2.23 -5.93 5.79
C LEU A 25 -2.28 -7.31 6.46
N SER A 26 -3.47 -7.71 6.88
CA SER A 26 -3.69 -9.11 7.28
C SER A 26 -3.60 -10.04 6.07
N ASP A 27 -3.43 -11.34 6.32
CA ASP A 27 -3.40 -12.35 5.27
C ASP A 27 -4.70 -12.29 4.42
N GLU A 28 -5.85 -12.08 5.06
CA GLU A 28 -7.14 -11.95 4.38
C GLU A 28 -7.23 -10.69 3.52
N GLU A 29 -6.69 -9.56 3.99
CA GLU A 29 -6.66 -8.31 3.22
C GLU A 29 -5.73 -8.42 2.00
N VAL A 30 -4.57 -9.08 2.17
CA VAL A 30 -3.64 -9.39 1.08
C VAL A 30 -4.32 -10.24 0.01
N GLU A 31 -4.99 -11.33 0.42
CA GLU A 31 -5.68 -12.22 -0.50
C GLU A 31 -6.84 -11.53 -1.23
N ALA A 32 -7.62 -10.71 -0.51
CA ALA A 32 -8.71 -9.95 -1.10
C ALA A 32 -8.22 -8.95 -2.16
N LEU A 33 -7.13 -8.22 -1.89
CA LEU A 33 -6.52 -7.31 -2.86
C LEU A 33 -5.94 -8.07 -4.06
N ALA A 34 -5.29 -9.21 -3.82
CA ALA A 34 -4.76 -10.05 -4.88
C ALA A 34 -5.87 -10.57 -5.80
N SER A 35 -7.02 -10.98 -5.27
CA SER A 35 -8.16 -11.39 -6.08
C SER A 35 -8.76 -10.23 -6.87
N LYS A 36 -8.76 -9.00 -6.34
CA LYS A 36 -9.17 -7.80 -7.10
C LYS A 36 -8.22 -7.51 -8.26
N LEU A 37 -6.91 -7.70 -8.07
CA LEU A 37 -5.93 -7.59 -9.16
C LEU A 37 -6.15 -8.68 -10.21
N ASN A 38 -6.31 -9.94 -9.77
CA ASN A 38 -6.53 -11.08 -10.65
C ASN A 38 -7.79 -10.94 -11.51
N ALA A 39 -8.83 -10.29 -11.00
CA ALA A 39 -10.05 -10.01 -11.76
C ALA A 39 -9.91 -8.88 -12.78
N LYS A 40 -8.87 -8.04 -12.68
CA LYS A 40 -8.67 -6.84 -13.50
C LYS A 40 -7.49 -6.94 -14.46
N ILE A 41 -6.51 -7.78 -14.16
CA ILE A 41 -5.25 -7.89 -14.88
C ILE A 41 -5.01 -9.36 -15.20
N ASP A 42 -4.83 -9.63 -16.49
CA ASP A 42 -4.39 -10.92 -17.03
C ASP A 42 -2.86 -10.90 -17.16
N LEU A 43 -2.16 -11.89 -16.60
CA LEU A 43 -0.70 -11.98 -16.70
C LEU A 43 -0.36 -12.81 -17.94
N PRO A 44 0.26 -12.19 -18.97
CA PRO A 44 0.59 -12.92 -20.18
C PRO A 44 1.54 -14.07 -19.86
N PHE A 45 1.32 -15.22 -20.52
CA PHE A 45 2.14 -16.43 -20.40
C PHE A 45 2.04 -17.18 -19.05
N ILE A 46 1.18 -16.75 -18.13
CA ILE A 46 0.89 -17.44 -16.88
C ILE A 46 -0.45 -18.19 -17.00
N VAL A 47 -0.58 -19.32 -16.31
CA VAL A 47 -1.85 -20.06 -16.23
C VAL A 47 -2.67 -19.48 -15.08
N GLU A 48 -3.97 -19.28 -15.29
CA GLU A 48 -4.93 -18.60 -14.36
C GLU A 48 -4.80 -19.02 -12.88
N GLY A 49 -4.51 -20.30 -12.59
CA GLY A 49 -4.31 -20.77 -11.21
C GLY A 49 -3.01 -20.31 -10.52
N THR A 50 -2.00 -19.89 -11.29
CA THR A 50 -0.72 -19.39 -10.78
C THR A 50 -0.75 -17.87 -10.55
N GLU A 51 -1.59 -17.15 -11.29
CA GLU A 51 -1.69 -15.69 -11.24
C GLU A 51 -2.07 -15.18 -9.86
N GLN A 52 -3.05 -15.81 -9.21
CA GLN A 52 -3.46 -15.46 -7.85
C GLN A 52 -2.27 -15.52 -6.87
N VAL A 53 -1.42 -16.55 -6.97
CA VAL A 53 -0.25 -16.68 -6.09
C VAL A 53 0.78 -15.58 -6.38
N ILE A 54 0.96 -15.20 -7.65
CA ILE A 54 1.83 -14.08 -8.03
C ILE A 54 1.27 -12.79 -7.44
N PHE A 55 -0.03 -12.50 -7.60
CA PHE A 55 -0.63 -11.30 -7.06
C PHE A 55 -0.59 -11.25 -5.52
N VAL A 56 -0.77 -12.36 -4.81
CA VAL A 56 -0.58 -12.40 -3.34
C VAL A 56 0.84 -12.00 -2.96
N LYS A 57 1.86 -12.53 -3.65
CA LYS A 57 3.25 -12.14 -3.41
C LYS A 57 3.50 -10.68 -3.73
N THR A 58 2.93 -10.18 -4.83
CA THR A 58 3.05 -8.78 -5.24
C THR A 58 2.41 -7.85 -4.23
N VAL A 59 1.23 -8.17 -3.71
CA VAL A 59 0.56 -7.37 -2.67
C VAL A 59 1.38 -7.34 -1.38
N ARG A 60 1.96 -8.47 -0.94
CA ARG A 60 2.87 -8.46 0.23
C ARG A 60 4.13 -7.64 -0.01
N MET A 61 4.71 -7.74 -1.21
CA MET A 61 5.87 -6.94 -1.57
C MET A 61 5.53 -5.45 -1.56
N PHE A 62 4.39 -5.09 -2.13
CA PHE A 62 3.86 -3.73 -2.11
C PHE A 62 3.59 -3.23 -0.69
N ASP A 63 2.98 -4.03 0.19
CA ASP A 63 2.74 -3.69 1.60
C ASP A 63 4.05 -3.34 2.33
N ARG A 64 5.08 -4.16 2.14
CA ARG A 64 6.41 -3.92 2.70
C ARG A 64 7.07 -2.68 2.11
N LEU A 65 6.90 -2.44 0.81
CA LEU A 65 7.42 -1.25 0.14
C LEU A 65 6.72 0.01 0.64
N LEU A 66 5.40 -0.04 0.87
CA LEU A 66 4.68 1.04 1.50
C LEU A 66 5.26 1.30 2.89
N TYR A 67 5.37 0.26 3.74
CA TYR A 67 5.97 0.35 5.09
C TYR A 67 7.30 1.12 5.09
N GLN A 68 8.17 0.82 4.12
CA GLN A 68 9.49 1.44 3.99
C GLN A 68 9.47 2.89 3.46
N ASN A 69 8.41 3.30 2.74
CA ASN A 69 8.36 4.58 2.03
C ASN A 69 7.40 5.60 2.65
N ILE A 70 6.45 5.17 3.48
CA ILE A 70 5.51 6.05 4.16
C ILE A 70 5.83 6.07 5.67
N PRO A 71 5.91 7.23 6.31
CA PRO A 71 6.05 7.32 7.77
C PRO A 71 4.89 6.68 8.53
N ASN A 72 5.18 6.03 9.66
CA ASN A 72 4.21 5.28 10.46
C ASN A 72 3.00 6.11 10.92
N GLU A 73 3.23 7.41 11.09
CA GLU A 73 2.23 8.39 11.48
C GLU A 73 1.17 8.62 10.39
N LEU A 74 1.52 8.45 9.11
CA LEU A 74 0.58 8.61 8.01
C LEU A 74 -0.32 7.39 7.79
N TYR A 75 0.02 6.21 8.32
CA TYR A 75 -0.87 5.05 8.22
C TYR A 75 -2.06 5.11 9.17
N GLY A 76 -1.98 5.92 10.24
CA GLY A 76 -3.15 6.22 11.06
C GLY A 76 -4.32 6.74 10.23
N LEU A 77 -4.02 7.45 9.14
CA LEU A 77 -4.99 7.99 8.18
C LEU A 77 -5.64 6.89 7.31
N ILE A 78 -4.99 5.74 7.11
CA ILE A 78 -5.57 4.58 6.41
C ILE A 78 -6.63 3.90 7.30
N LYS A 79 -6.39 3.86 8.60
CA LYS A 79 -7.24 3.11 9.56
C LYS A 79 -8.32 3.96 10.22
N ASP A 80 -8.17 5.29 10.24
CA ASP A 80 -9.15 6.23 10.80
C ASP A 80 -9.67 7.23 9.76
N THR A 81 -10.87 6.94 9.23
CA THR A 81 -11.55 7.76 8.21
C THR A 81 -12.00 9.15 8.68
N GLY A 82 -11.96 9.43 10.00
CA GLY A 82 -12.42 10.70 10.57
C GLY A 82 -11.49 11.88 10.30
N ASP A 83 -10.19 11.60 10.20
CA ASP A 83 -9.12 12.57 9.95
C ASP A 83 -8.40 12.31 8.61
N GLY A 84 -9.09 11.64 7.67
CA GLY A 84 -8.54 11.30 6.35
C GLY A 84 -8.12 12.51 5.52
N ILE A 85 -7.29 12.26 4.50
CA ILE A 85 -6.72 13.31 3.65
C ILE A 85 -7.74 13.88 2.66
N SER A 86 -7.50 15.12 2.20
CA SER A 86 -8.33 15.74 1.15
C SER A 86 -8.11 15.06 -0.21
N ASP A 87 -9.06 15.20 -1.13
CA ASP A 87 -8.93 14.64 -2.49
C ASP A 87 -7.68 15.17 -3.20
N LYS A 88 -7.34 16.44 -2.97
CA LYS A 88 -6.14 17.06 -3.54
C LYS A 88 -4.87 16.40 -3.00
N ASP A 89 -4.79 16.22 -1.68
CA ASP A 89 -3.63 15.59 -1.04
C ASP A 89 -3.51 14.11 -1.43
N ALA A 90 -4.64 13.44 -1.64
CA ALA A 90 -4.68 12.07 -2.15
C ALA A 90 -4.10 11.98 -3.57
N GLU A 91 -4.50 12.85 -4.50
CA GLU A 91 -3.93 12.85 -5.85
C GLU A 91 -2.41 13.16 -5.82
N GLU A 92 -1.98 14.10 -4.97
CA GLU A 92 -0.55 14.38 -4.80
C GLU A 92 0.21 13.18 -4.23
N LEU A 93 -0.36 12.48 -3.25
CA LEU A 93 0.23 11.28 -2.66
C LEU A 93 0.33 10.14 -3.68
N LYS A 94 -0.69 9.92 -4.52
CA LYS A 94 -0.64 8.92 -5.60
C LYS A 94 0.55 9.18 -6.53
N LEU A 95 0.76 10.43 -6.93
CA LEU A 95 1.87 10.82 -7.82
C LEU A 95 3.24 10.58 -7.15
N VAL A 96 3.39 10.97 -5.88
CA VAL A 96 4.65 10.78 -5.13
C VAL A 96 4.96 9.29 -4.95
N LEU A 97 3.96 8.49 -4.55
CA LEU A 97 4.12 7.05 -4.37
C LEU A 97 4.39 6.34 -5.68
N GLY A 98 3.68 6.70 -6.76
CA GLY A 98 3.91 6.12 -8.08
C GLY A 98 5.35 6.30 -8.53
N SER A 99 5.86 7.53 -8.44
CA SER A 99 7.25 7.85 -8.80
C SER A 99 8.29 7.11 -7.94
N ARG A 100 8.04 6.94 -6.64
CA ARG A 100 8.97 6.26 -5.72
C ARG A 100 8.95 4.74 -5.87
N LEU A 101 7.76 4.16 -5.96
CA LEU A 101 7.57 2.71 -5.93
C LEU A 101 7.77 2.05 -7.30
N ASN A 102 7.58 2.77 -8.41
CA ASN A 102 7.76 2.22 -9.76
C ASN A 102 9.18 1.69 -10.02
N LYS A 103 10.18 2.19 -9.28
CA LYS A 103 11.57 1.70 -9.40
C LYS A 103 11.91 0.58 -8.41
N SER A 104 10.98 0.24 -7.53
CA SER A 104 11.21 -0.68 -6.40
C SER A 104 10.34 -1.95 -6.51
N LEU A 105 9.23 -1.89 -7.24
CA LEU A 105 8.35 -3.02 -7.49
C LEU A 105 8.81 -3.75 -8.76
N GLU A 106 9.67 -4.76 -8.61
CA GLU A 106 10.03 -5.68 -9.70
C GLU A 106 9.31 -7.02 -9.49
N ILE A 107 8.41 -7.38 -10.40
CA ILE A 107 7.65 -8.63 -10.36
C ILE A 107 8.27 -9.60 -11.37
N PRO A 108 8.94 -10.68 -10.92
CA PRO A 108 9.60 -11.61 -11.83
C PRO A 108 8.64 -12.17 -12.88
N TYR A 109 9.11 -12.18 -14.13
CA TYR A 109 8.38 -12.72 -15.30
C TYR A 109 7.12 -11.95 -15.69
N VAL A 110 6.89 -10.76 -15.13
CA VAL A 110 5.80 -9.86 -15.50
C VAL A 110 6.36 -8.71 -16.34
N PRO A 111 5.74 -8.34 -17.47
CA PRO A 111 6.17 -7.18 -18.24
C PRO A 111 5.99 -5.86 -17.49
N GLU A 112 6.90 -4.90 -17.70
CA GLU A 112 6.87 -3.57 -17.04
C GLU A 112 5.53 -2.83 -17.19
N TRP A 113 4.88 -2.94 -18.35
CA TRP A 113 3.55 -2.32 -18.57
C TRP A 113 2.44 -2.94 -17.71
N VAL A 114 2.60 -4.17 -17.26
CA VAL A 114 1.71 -4.84 -16.30
C VAL A 114 2.07 -4.44 -14.88
N GLU A 115 3.36 -4.37 -14.54
CA GLU A 115 3.83 -3.90 -13.23
C GLU A 115 3.30 -2.50 -12.92
N GLN A 116 3.36 -1.60 -13.92
CA GLN A 116 2.81 -0.26 -13.80
C GLN A 116 1.30 -0.27 -13.50
N GLN A 117 0.51 -1.10 -14.21
CA GLN A 117 -0.93 -1.22 -13.95
C GLN A 117 -1.22 -1.75 -12.55
N VAL A 118 -0.47 -2.78 -12.11
CA VAL A 118 -0.61 -3.33 -10.76
C VAL A 118 -0.32 -2.24 -9.73
N LEU A 119 0.77 -1.50 -9.91
CA LEU A 119 1.18 -0.44 -9.00
C LEU A 119 0.15 0.69 -8.93
N GLU A 120 -0.36 1.15 -10.08
CA GLU A 120 -1.39 2.19 -10.15
C GLU A 120 -2.67 1.76 -9.42
N ILE A 121 -3.11 0.51 -9.59
CA ILE A 121 -4.29 -0.02 -8.89
C ILE A 121 -4.04 -0.09 -7.38
N LEU A 122 -2.89 -0.61 -6.95
CA LEU A 122 -2.57 -0.77 -5.53
C LEU A 122 -2.39 0.57 -4.81
N ILE A 123 -1.67 1.51 -5.42
CA ILE A 123 -1.54 2.88 -4.90
C ILE A 123 -2.91 3.55 -4.84
N GLY A 124 -3.72 3.41 -5.91
CA GLY A 124 -5.08 3.92 -5.95
C GLY A 124 -5.88 3.43 -4.76
N LEU A 125 -5.94 2.10 -4.55
CA LEU A 125 -6.69 1.49 -3.46
C LEU A 125 -6.25 1.97 -2.07
N VAL A 126 -4.93 2.04 -1.82
CA VAL A 126 -4.41 2.45 -0.51
C VAL A 126 -4.63 3.94 -0.26
N VAL A 127 -4.35 4.79 -1.24
CA VAL A 127 -4.52 6.23 -1.08
C VAL A 127 -6.00 6.61 -1.03
N ASP A 128 -6.85 5.92 -1.78
CA ASP A 128 -8.29 6.10 -1.67
C ASP A 128 -8.80 5.65 -0.29
N ALA A 129 -8.22 4.59 0.30
CA ALA A 129 -8.50 4.18 1.69
C ALA A 129 -8.17 5.27 2.73
N MET A 130 -7.17 6.11 2.47
CA MET A 130 -6.81 7.24 3.33
C MET A 130 -7.76 8.44 3.20
N ARG A 131 -8.64 8.45 2.19
CA ARG A 131 -9.55 9.57 1.99
C ARG A 131 -10.61 9.57 3.08
N LYS A 132 -11.01 10.78 3.47
CA LYS A 132 -12.09 10.99 4.43
C LYS A 132 -13.38 10.31 3.96
N ASN A 133 -14.01 9.52 4.84
CA ASN A 133 -15.24 8.74 4.57
C ASN A 133 -15.11 7.61 3.54
N PHE A 134 -13.92 7.06 3.28
CA PHE A 134 -13.75 5.94 2.33
C PHE A 134 -13.80 4.58 3.03
N SER A 135 -14.42 3.58 2.38
CA SER A 135 -14.44 2.19 2.87
C SER A 135 -13.96 1.23 1.76
N VAL A 136 -12.83 0.56 2.00
CA VAL A 136 -12.19 -0.41 1.07
C VAL A 136 -13.09 -1.61 0.76
N LEU A 137 -14.03 -1.93 1.67
CA LEU A 137 -14.97 -3.04 1.56
C LEU A 137 -16.23 -2.72 0.75
N ASN A 138 -16.53 -1.44 0.49
CA ASN A 138 -17.76 -1.01 -0.20
C ASN A 138 -17.54 -0.59 -1.66
N GLN A 139 -16.34 -0.81 -2.19
CA GLN A 139 -16.00 -0.49 -3.57
C GLN A 139 -16.33 -1.70 -4.45
N THR A 140 -17.53 -1.68 -5.06
CA THR A 140 -17.97 -2.58 -6.14
C THR A 140 -17.15 -2.41 -7.40
#